data_AF-A0A9P6UEY8-F1
#
_entry.id   AF-A0A9P6UEY8-F1
#
_cell.length_a   1.000
_cell.length_b   1.000
_cell.length_c   1.000
_cell.angle_alpha   90.00
_cell.angle_beta   90.00
_cell.angle_gamma   90.00
#
_symmetry.space_group_name_H-M   'P 1'
#
loop_
_entity.id
_entity.type
_entity.pdbx_description
1 polymer ?
#
loop_
_entity_poly.entity_id
_entity_poly.type
_entity_poly.pdbx_seq_one_letter_code
_entity_poly.pdbx_strand_id
1 'polypeptide(L)'
;MSAKTFTALGVAAAAAAFWSQKPAIQTVECEAPPKKDEKKKSSKTAEEDKKRKLDGLTPDSPMRLRMEAFNKQLQAEITARLEKLDGVGKFKVDSWNRAEGGDGISMVLQDGKVFEKAGVGVSVVYGMLPPAAVAQMRAQHPNIAATKEAMPFFATGISCVIHPHNPNAPTVHFNYRYFELGSEDGGEPISWWFGGGCDLTPTILYEEDAVHFHRVIKEACDKHDPRYYRDFKKWCDEYFYIPHRGERRGVGGIFFDDLDDKKPDELFAFVQTCGKAFLDQYVPIMERRKDMPFSDDDKHWQQIRRGRYVEFNLVYDRGTKFGLLTPGARIESILMTMPLTARWEYMHEPDLKAHARLMETLRVPREWIPL
;
A
#
# COMPACT_ATOMS: atom_id res chain seq x y z
N MET A 1 60.90 -44.54 7.37
CA MET A 1 60.39 -43.52 8.32
C MET A 1 58.96 -43.22 7.92
N SER A 2 58.02 -43.56 8.80
CA SER A 2 56.61 -43.81 8.51
C SER A 2 55.79 -42.54 8.39
N ALA A 3 54.83 -42.58 7.47
CA ALA A 3 53.64 -41.72 7.43
C ALA A 3 52.91 -41.73 8.77
N LYS A 4 52.37 -40.57 9.16
CA LYS A 4 51.34 -40.43 10.21
C LYS A 4 50.28 -39.43 9.76
N THR A 5 49.11 -40.00 9.48
CA THR A 5 47.78 -39.43 9.52
C THR A 5 47.56 -38.67 10.84
N PHE A 6 46.97 -37.47 10.78
CA PHE A 6 46.28 -36.89 11.94
C PHE A 6 44.94 -36.28 11.52
N THR A 7 43.97 -36.63 12.34
CA THR A 7 42.53 -36.52 12.18
C THR A 7 42.01 -35.15 12.60
N ALA A 8 40.79 -34.87 12.14
CA ALA A 8 39.93 -33.72 12.45
C ALA A 8 39.90 -33.29 13.92
N LEU A 9 39.81 -31.97 14.14
CA LEU A 9 38.82 -31.25 14.99
C LEU A 9 39.41 -29.86 15.30
N GLY A 10 38.71 -28.77 14.96
CA GLY A 10 39.14 -27.48 15.50
C GLY A 10 38.72 -26.18 14.81
N VAL A 11 37.62 -26.13 14.05
CA VAL A 11 36.94 -24.84 13.74
C VAL A 11 35.42 -25.05 13.75
N ALA A 12 34.92 -25.46 14.91
CA ALA A 12 33.50 -25.47 15.25
C ALA A 12 33.38 -25.11 16.74
N ALA A 13 33.83 -23.91 17.10
CA ALA A 13 33.85 -23.43 18.49
C ALA A 13 33.65 -21.91 18.61
N ALA A 14 32.93 -21.30 17.65
CA ALA A 14 32.42 -19.92 17.77
C ALA A 14 30.92 -19.77 17.43
N ALA A 15 30.22 -20.89 17.23
CA ALA A 15 28.78 -20.94 16.92
C ALA A 15 27.97 -21.79 17.93
N ALA A 16 28.53 -22.06 19.12
CA ALA A 16 27.94 -22.94 20.13
C ALA A 16 27.85 -22.29 21.52
N ALA A 17 27.49 -21.00 21.58
CA ALA A 17 27.22 -20.29 22.84
C ALA A 17 25.82 -19.62 22.87
N PHE A 18 24.91 -19.97 21.95
CA PHE A 18 23.53 -19.48 21.95
C PHE A 18 22.47 -20.58 22.05
N TRP A 19 22.86 -21.86 22.13
CA TRP A 19 21.95 -23.00 22.21
C TRP A 19 22.28 -23.88 23.42
N SER A 20 22.00 -23.40 24.63
CA SER A 20 21.93 -24.27 25.82
C SER A 20 21.02 -23.73 26.92
N GLN A 21 19.83 -23.24 26.56
CA GLN A 21 18.74 -23.12 27.52
C GLN A 21 17.52 -23.84 26.96
N LYS A 22 17.12 -24.91 27.66
CA LYS A 22 15.88 -25.64 27.42
C LYS A 22 14.73 -24.63 27.39
N PRO A 23 13.76 -24.73 26.46
CA PRO A 23 12.57 -23.90 26.53
C PRO A 23 11.79 -24.35 27.77
N ALA A 24 11.80 -23.54 28.82
CA ALA A 24 10.77 -23.63 29.82
C ALA A 24 9.47 -23.24 29.10
N ILE A 25 8.60 -24.22 28.87
CA ILE A 25 7.21 -23.95 28.54
C ILE A 25 6.63 -23.25 29.77
N GLN A 26 6.70 -21.92 29.78
CA GLN A 26 5.85 -21.14 30.66
C GLN A 26 4.44 -21.31 30.10
N THR A 27 3.65 -22.13 30.77
CA THR A 27 2.20 -22.03 30.73
C THR A 27 1.86 -20.59 31.08
N VAL A 28 1.52 -19.78 30.07
CA VAL A 28 0.87 -18.50 30.28
C VAL A 28 -0.51 -18.86 30.82
N GLU A 29 -0.66 -18.83 32.14
CA GLU A 29 -1.98 -18.75 32.73
C GLU A 29 -2.62 -17.48 32.18
N CYS A 30 -3.62 -17.65 31.32
CA CYS A 30 -4.47 -16.56 30.87
C CYS A 30 -5.22 -16.03 32.10
N GLU A 31 -4.64 -15.04 32.78
CA GLU A 31 -5.42 -14.17 33.64
C GLU A 31 -6.54 -13.57 32.78
N ALA A 32 -7.78 -13.82 33.19
CA ALA A 32 -8.95 -13.26 32.54
C ALA A 32 -8.78 -11.73 32.45
N PRO A 33 -9.06 -11.11 31.29
CA PRO A 33 -8.91 -9.67 31.16
C PRO A 33 -9.82 -9.01 32.20
N PRO A 34 -9.37 -7.93 32.86
CA PRO A 34 -10.23 -7.21 33.77
C PRO A 34 -11.48 -6.78 33.00
N LYS A 35 -12.67 -7.11 33.52
CA LYS A 35 -13.93 -6.60 33.01
C LYS A 35 -13.89 -5.07 33.11
N LYS A 36 -13.58 -4.42 32.00
CA LYS A 36 -13.75 -2.98 31.84
C LYS A 36 -15.03 -2.74 31.06
N ASP A 37 -16.10 -2.48 31.82
CA ASP A 37 -17.19 -1.60 31.40
C ASP A 37 -16.63 -0.18 31.25
N GLU A 38 -15.75 0.05 30.28
CA GLU A 38 -15.46 1.39 29.76
C GLU A 38 -16.25 1.52 28.47
N LYS A 39 -17.39 2.21 28.52
CA LYS A 39 -18.02 2.77 27.32
C LYS A 39 -16.96 3.61 26.61
N LYS A 40 -16.26 3.04 25.63
CA LYS A 40 -15.25 3.74 24.80
C LYS A 40 -15.96 4.91 24.11
N LYS A 41 -15.73 6.12 24.62
CA LYS A 41 -16.20 7.35 23.99
C LYS A 41 -15.49 7.49 22.66
N SER A 42 -16.25 7.74 21.59
CA SER A 42 -15.74 8.32 20.36
C SER A 42 -14.85 9.52 20.71
N SER A 43 -13.73 9.73 20.00
CA SER A 43 -12.98 10.97 20.24
C SER A 43 -13.91 12.16 20.00
N LYS A 44 -13.79 13.20 20.83
CA LYS A 44 -14.60 14.42 20.71
C LYS A 44 -14.48 15.03 19.30
N THR A 45 -13.28 14.98 18.72
CA THR A 45 -13.00 15.34 17.32
C THR A 45 -13.88 14.59 16.32
N ALA A 46 -14.05 13.27 16.47
CA ALA A 46 -14.88 12.48 15.56
C ALA A 46 -16.37 12.82 15.65
N GLU A 47 -16.87 13.24 16.82
CA GLU A 47 -18.26 13.72 16.99
C GLU A 47 -18.45 15.11 16.36
N GLU A 48 -17.51 16.02 16.56
CA GLU A 48 -17.51 17.35 15.95
C GLU A 48 -17.43 17.27 14.42
N ASP A 49 -16.58 16.39 13.90
CA ASP A 49 -16.43 16.16 12.47
C ASP A 49 -17.70 15.59 11.84
N LYS A 50 -18.45 14.72 12.55
CA LYS A 50 -19.78 14.27 12.09
C LYS A 50 -20.74 15.44 11.94
N LYS A 51 -20.72 16.40 12.88
CA LYS A 51 -21.55 17.61 12.79
C LYS A 51 -21.13 18.50 11.63
N ARG A 52 -19.83 18.78 11.49
CA ARG A 52 -19.27 19.60 10.38
C ARG A 52 -19.62 19.02 9.00
N LYS A 53 -19.62 17.69 8.86
CA LYS A 53 -20.05 17.02 7.61
C LYS A 53 -21.52 17.27 7.26
N LEU A 54 -22.40 17.36 8.27
CA LEU A 54 -23.83 17.66 8.07
C LEU A 54 -24.05 19.12 7.67
N ASP A 55 -23.24 20.03 8.21
CA ASP A 55 -23.30 21.47 7.92
C ASP A 55 -22.75 21.82 6.52
N GLY A 56 -22.06 20.87 5.86
CA GLY A 56 -21.47 21.02 4.53
C GLY A 56 -19.99 21.41 4.58
N LEU A 57 -19.20 20.86 3.66
CA LEU A 57 -17.76 21.14 3.58
C LEU A 57 -17.47 22.39 2.75
N THR A 58 -16.56 23.20 3.26
CA THR A 58 -16.01 24.41 2.62
C THR A 58 -14.51 24.22 2.33
N PRO A 59 -13.89 25.08 1.49
CA PRO A 59 -12.43 25.09 1.33
C PRO A 59 -11.68 25.28 2.66
N ASP A 60 -12.26 26.00 3.62
CA ASP A 60 -11.66 26.25 4.93
C ASP A 60 -11.94 25.14 5.97
N SER A 61 -12.66 24.09 5.56
CA SER A 61 -12.86 22.93 6.44
C SER A 61 -11.53 22.22 6.73
N PRO A 62 -11.38 21.57 7.89
CA PRO A 62 -10.17 20.84 8.24
C PRO A 62 -9.72 19.89 7.14
N MET A 63 -8.41 19.80 6.91
CA MET A 63 -7.83 18.99 5.85
C MET A 63 -8.30 17.53 5.90
N ARG A 64 -8.40 16.95 7.10
CA ARG A 64 -8.96 15.60 7.31
C ARG A 64 -10.34 15.37 6.67
N LEU A 65 -11.24 16.35 6.75
CA LEU A 65 -12.59 16.25 6.19
C LEU A 65 -12.58 16.38 4.66
N ARG A 66 -11.76 17.30 4.15
CA ARG A 66 -11.58 17.52 2.70
C ARG A 66 -10.95 16.31 2.04
N MET A 67 -9.94 15.71 2.67
CA MET A 67 -9.30 14.49 2.19
C MET A 67 -10.24 13.29 2.25
N GLU A 68 -11.01 13.11 3.33
CA GLU A 68 -12.01 12.04 3.40
C GLU A 68 -13.05 12.16 2.28
N ALA A 69 -13.59 13.36 2.05
CA ALA A 69 -14.57 13.60 1.00
C ALA A 69 -13.99 13.31 -0.39
N PHE A 70 -12.77 13.78 -0.65
CA PHE A 70 -12.05 13.48 -1.89
C PHE A 70 -11.84 11.98 -2.09
N ASN A 71 -11.40 11.25 -1.06
CA ASN A 71 -11.19 9.80 -1.11
C ASN A 71 -12.50 9.05 -1.45
N LYS A 72 -13.61 9.42 -0.82
CA LYS A 72 -14.93 8.81 -1.08
C LYS A 72 -15.44 9.11 -2.48
N GLN A 73 -15.25 10.35 -2.96
CA GLN A 73 -15.58 10.71 -4.34
C GLN A 73 -14.74 9.90 -5.33
N LEU A 74 -13.41 9.85 -5.14
CA LEU A 74 -12.51 9.13 -6.02
C LEU A 74 -12.80 7.62 -6.03
N GLN A 75 -13.12 7.02 -4.88
CA GLN A 75 -13.55 5.63 -4.80
C GLN A 75 -14.77 5.37 -5.70
N ALA A 76 -15.80 6.22 -5.61
CA ALA A 76 -17.02 6.07 -6.40
C ALA A 76 -16.76 6.23 -7.90
N GLU A 77 -15.95 7.22 -8.31
CA GLU A 77 -15.58 7.44 -9.71
C GLU A 77 -14.81 6.24 -10.29
N ILE A 78 -13.83 5.72 -9.53
CA ILE A 78 -13.01 4.59 -9.96
C ILE A 78 -13.84 3.32 -10.07
N THR A 79 -14.61 2.96 -9.04
CA THR A 79 -15.40 1.73 -9.08
C THR A 79 -16.43 1.76 -10.20
N ALA A 80 -17.11 2.90 -10.42
CA ALA A 80 -18.03 3.06 -11.54
C ALA A 80 -17.34 2.86 -12.90
N ARG A 81 -16.14 3.43 -13.11
CA ARG A 81 -15.40 3.27 -14.36
C ARG A 81 -14.92 1.83 -14.56
N LEU A 82 -14.49 1.15 -13.49
CA LEU A 82 -14.08 -0.25 -13.52
C LEU A 82 -15.25 -1.19 -13.80
N GLU A 83 -16.42 -1.02 -13.18
CA GLU A 83 -17.61 -1.84 -13.52
C GLU A 83 -17.99 -1.70 -14.99
N LYS A 84 -17.92 -0.47 -15.53
CA LYS A 84 -18.18 -0.24 -16.96
C LYS A 84 -17.18 -0.97 -17.85
N LEU A 85 -15.91 -1.01 -17.45
CA LEU A 85 -14.85 -1.67 -18.20
C LEU A 85 -14.97 -3.21 -18.14
N ASP A 86 -15.39 -3.75 -16.99
CA ASP A 86 -15.66 -5.19 -16.81
C ASP A 86 -16.90 -5.64 -17.59
N GLY A 87 -17.96 -4.84 -17.52
CA GLY A 87 -19.22 -5.05 -18.23
C GLY A 87 -20.19 -6.04 -17.56
N VAL A 88 -19.72 -6.87 -16.62
CA VAL A 88 -20.58 -7.83 -15.88
C VAL A 88 -20.34 -7.79 -14.36
N GLY A 89 -19.09 -7.68 -13.93
CA GLY A 89 -18.72 -7.66 -12.52
C GLY A 89 -19.23 -6.41 -11.82
N LYS A 90 -19.62 -6.57 -10.55
CA LYS A 90 -20.10 -5.50 -9.67
C LYS A 90 -19.28 -5.47 -8.39
N PHE A 91 -19.03 -4.27 -7.87
CA PHE A 91 -18.41 -4.12 -6.57
C PHE A 91 -19.41 -4.43 -5.46
N LYS A 92 -19.06 -5.39 -4.60
CA LYS A 92 -19.71 -5.55 -3.30
C LYS A 92 -19.24 -4.42 -2.39
N VAL A 93 -20.19 -3.62 -1.91
CA VAL A 93 -19.93 -2.54 -0.96
C VAL A 93 -20.06 -3.08 0.46
N ASP A 94 -19.02 -2.87 1.26
CA ASP A 94 -18.95 -3.29 2.65
C ASP A 94 -18.50 -2.12 3.52
N SER A 95 -19.46 -1.59 4.29
CA SER A 95 -19.21 -0.48 5.23
C SER A 95 -19.04 -1.02 6.63
N TRP A 96 -17.99 -0.57 7.32
CA TRP A 96 -17.60 -1.09 8.62
C TRP A 96 -17.15 0.04 9.55
N ASN A 97 -17.22 -0.23 10.85
CA ASN A 97 -16.82 0.70 11.91
C ASN A 97 -15.79 0.01 12.81
N ARG A 98 -14.89 0.80 13.41
CA ARG A 98 -13.95 0.31 14.43
C ARG A 98 -14.46 0.65 15.81
N ALA A 99 -14.36 -0.32 16.73
CA ALA A 99 -14.64 -0.10 18.15
C ALA A 99 -13.67 0.93 18.78
N GLU A 100 -12.49 1.13 18.19
CA GLU A 100 -11.46 2.07 18.67
C GLU A 100 -11.60 3.47 18.09
N GLY A 101 -12.51 3.67 17.13
CA GLY A 101 -12.71 4.94 16.45
C GLY A 101 -12.43 4.86 14.95
N GLY A 102 -13.35 5.43 14.16
CA GLY A 102 -13.26 5.46 12.71
C GLY A 102 -14.16 4.44 12.00
N ASP A 103 -14.18 4.58 10.68
CA ASP A 103 -14.99 3.82 9.75
C ASP A 103 -14.24 3.56 8.44
N GLY A 104 -14.83 2.75 7.57
CA GLY A 104 -14.31 2.52 6.25
C GLY A 104 -15.33 1.90 5.31
N ILE A 105 -15.04 2.00 4.02
CA ILE A 105 -15.83 1.41 2.95
C ILE A 105 -14.88 0.60 2.09
N SER A 106 -15.07 -0.72 2.09
CA SER A 106 -14.36 -1.62 1.19
C SER A 106 -15.29 -1.96 0.03
N MET A 107 -14.88 -1.61 -1.19
CA MET A 107 -15.55 -2.02 -2.40
C MET A 107 -14.71 -3.09 -3.07
N VAL A 108 -15.24 -4.31 -3.19
CA VAL A 108 -14.53 -5.45 -3.80
C VAL A 108 -15.34 -6.06 -4.93
N LEU A 109 -14.73 -6.16 -6.11
CA LEU A 109 -15.21 -6.94 -7.25
C LEU A 109 -14.33 -8.19 -7.33
N GLN A 110 -14.95 -9.36 -7.43
CA GLN A 110 -14.28 -10.64 -7.58
C GLN A 110 -14.97 -11.45 -8.67
N ASP A 111 -14.21 -12.30 -9.37
CA ASP A 111 -14.74 -13.20 -10.41
C ASP A 111 -15.42 -12.43 -11.56
N GLY A 112 -14.91 -11.24 -11.89
CA GLY A 112 -15.35 -10.44 -13.03
C GLY A 112 -14.81 -10.96 -14.36
N LYS A 113 -15.34 -10.43 -15.47
CA LYS A 113 -14.91 -10.82 -16.82
C LYS A 113 -13.52 -10.29 -17.14
N VAL A 114 -13.23 -9.05 -16.73
CA VAL A 114 -11.96 -8.37 -17.01
C VAL A 114 -11.08 -8.38 -15.76
N PHE A 115 -11.68 -8.15 -14.60
CA PHE A 115 -10.98 -8.14 -13.32
C PHE A 115 -11.25 -9.43 -12.57
N GLU A 116 -10.20 -10.24 -12.37
CA GLU A 116 -10.30 -11.44 -11.54
C GLU A 116 -10.55 -11.04 -10.08
N LYS A 117 -9.89 -9.96 -9.64
CA LYS A 117 -10.15 -9.31 -8.36
C LYS A 117 -9.76 -7.84 -8.42
N ALA A 118 -10.64 -6.96 -7.97
CA ALA A 118 -10.38 -5.53 -7.84
C ALA A 118 -10.89 -5.04 -6.49
N GLY A 119 -10.05 -4.29 -5.78
CA GLY A 119 -10.38 -3.76 -4.46
C GLY A 119 -10.08 -2.28 -4.39
N VAL A 120 -11.08 -1.48 -3.98
CA VAL A 120 -10.93 -0.05 -3.72
C VAL A 120 -11.46 0.22 -2.32
N GLY A 121 -10.55 0.52 -1.39
CA GLY A 121 -10.85 0.73 0.02
C GLY A 121 -10.63 2.18 0.43
N VAL A 122 -11.59 2.74 1.17
CA VAL A 122 -11.42 4.01 1.90
C VAL A 122 -11.47 3.71 3.39
N SER A 123 -10.59 4.32 4.16
CA SER A 123 -10.57 4.21 5.61
C SER A 123 -10.42 5.58 6.25
N VAL A 124 -11.08 5.76 7.39
CA VAL A 124 -11.06 6.97 8.21
C VAL A 124 -10.84 6.50 9.64
N VAL A 125 -9.67 6.75 10.20
CA VAL A 125 -9.27 6.22 11.51
C VAL A 125 -9.02 7.38 12.45
N TYR A 126 -9.65 7.31 13.61
CA TYR A 126 -9.36 8.17 14.75
C TYR A 126 -8.82 7.29 15.86
N GLY A 127 -7.90 7.82 16.65
CA GLY A 127 -7.43 7.10 17.84
C GLY A 127 -6.45 7.91 18.67
N MET A 128 -5.81 7.21 19.59
CA MET A 128 -4.76 7.76 20.45
C MET A 128 -3.46 6.99 20.18
N LEU A 129 -2.39 7.70 19.83
CA LEU A 129 -1.07 7.11 19.72
C LEU A 129 -0.38 7.07 21.09
N PRO A 130 0.12 5.90 21.53
CA PRO A 130 0.85 5.82 22.78
C PRO A 130 2.19 6.56 22.69
N PRO A 131 2.76 7.03 23.82
CA PRO A 131 4.02 7.78 23.86
C PRO A 131 5.19 7.10 23.13
N ALA A 132 5.26 5.77 23.16
CA ALA A 132 6.28 4.98 22.47
C ALA A 132 6.16 5.07 20.94
N ALA A 133 4.94 5.07 20.39
CA ALA A 133 4.71 5.23 18.96
C ALA A 133 5.03 6.66 18.50
N VAL A 134 4.61 7.66 19.31
CA VAL A 134 4.99 9.06 19.10
C VAL A 134 6.51 9.22 19.09
N ALA A 135 7.23 8.60 20.02
CA ALA A 135 8.68 8.67 20.09
C ALA A 135 9.38 8.09 18.85
N GLN A 136 8.83 7.05 18.22
CA GLN A 136 9.34 6.52 16.96
C GLN A 136 9.14 7.52 15.81
N MET A 137 7.97 8.17 15.76
CA MET A 137 7.63 9.13 14.70
C MET A 137 8.48 10.41 14.77
N ARG A 138 8.87 10.82 15.98
CA ARG A 138 9.77 11.97 16.21
C ARG A 138 11.11 11.87 15.48
N ALA A 139 11.58 10.67 15.16
CA ALA A 139 12.84 10.48 14.43
C ALA A 139 12.77 11.08 13.00
N GLN A 140 11.57 11.14 12.42
CA GLN A 140 11.30 11.69 11.09
C GLN A 140 10.59 13.05 11.16
N HIS A 141 9.95 13.35 12.30
CA HIS A 141 9.13 14.54 12.52
C HIS A 141 9.63 15.33 13.75
N PRO A 142 10.71 16.13 13.62
CA PRO A 142 11.39 16.76 14.76
C PRO A 142 10.52 17.82 15.47
N ASN A 143 9.49 18.34 14.80
CA ASN A 143 8.54 19.30 15.36
C ASN A 143 7.62 18.71 16.44
N ILE A 144 7.54 17.38 16.53
CA ILE A 144 6.77 16.71 17.57
C ILE A 144 7.53 16.78 18.90
N ALA A 145 6.96 17.49 19.88
CA ALA A 145 7.51 17.58 21.22
C ALA A 145 7.55 16.20 21.92
N ALA A 146 8.53 16.01 22.82
CA ALA A 146 8.53 14.83 23.68
C ALA A 146 7.29 14.86 24.58
N THR A 147 6.51 13.80 24.58
CA THR A 147 5.34 13.68 25.45
C THR A 147 5.36 12.34 26.20
N LYS A 148 4.82 12.36 27.42
CA LYS A 148 4.54 11.16 28.21
C LYS A 148 3.07 10.75 28.12
N GLU A 149 2.27 11.52 27.40
CA GLU A 149 0.84 11.32 27.24
C GLU A 149 0.53 10.79 25.84
N ALA A 150 -0.59 10.08 25.73
CA ALA A 150 -1.07 9.65 24.43
C ALA A 150 -1.57 10.87 23.64
N MET A 151 -1.32 10.90 22.34
CA MET A 151 -1.77 12.01 21.49
C MET A 151 -2.87 11.56 20.53
N PRO A 152 -3.90 12.39 20.31
CA PRO A 152 -4.92 12.08 19.32
C PRO A 152 -4.31 12.09 17.93
N PHE A 153 -4.69 11.13 17.11
CA PHE A 153 -4.31 11.10 15.70
C PHE A 153 -5.52 10.86 14.82
N PHE A 154 -5.38 11.30 13.57
CA PHE A 154 -6.30 10.99 12.49
C PHE A 154 -5.51 10.47 11.30
N ALA A 155 -6.07 9.46 10.63
CA ALA A 155 -5.56 8.96 9.36
C ALA A 155 -6.71 8.67 8.41
N THR A 156 -6.63 9.14 7.17
CA THR A 156 -7.53 8.71 6.11
C THR A 156 -6.76 8.39 4.85
N GLY A 157 -7.27 7.46 4.06
CA GLY A 157 -6.70 7.19 2.76
C GLY A 157 -7.63 6.36 1.88
N ILE A 158 -7.33 6.41 0.59
CA ILE A 158 -7.83 5.50 -0.43
C ILE A 158 -6.70 4.56 -0.83
N SER A 159 -6.99 3.27 -0.94
CA SER A 159 -6.09 2.25 -1.46
C SER A 159 -6.80 1.43 -2.51
N CYS A 160 -6.11 1.15 -3.61
CA CYS A 160 -6.64 0.41 -4.73
C CYS A 160 -5.63 -0.63 -5.19
N VAL A 161 -6.08 -1.87 -5.39
CA VAL A 161 -5.33 -2.92 -6.06
C VAL A 161 -6.25 -3.62 -7.04
N ILE A 162 -5.76 -3.82 -8.27
CA ILE A 162 -6.52 -4.46 -9.34
C ILE A 162 -5.68 -5.57 -9.96
N HIS A 163 -6.25 -6.77 -10.02
CA HIS A 163 -5.69 -7.94 -10.67
C HIS A 163 -6.57 -8.33 -11.87
N PRO A 164 -6.17 -7.96 -13.10
CA PRO A 164 -6.85 -8.40 -14.30
C PRO A 164 -6.81 -9.92 -14.48
N HIS A 165 -7.84 -10.46 -15.12
CA HIS A 165 -7.89 -11.87 -15.51
C HIS A 165 -6.87 -12.17 -16.62
N ASN A 166 -6.74 -11.29 -17.61
CA ASN A 166 -5.85 -11.48 -18.76
C ASN A 166 -4.38 -11.20 -18.39
N PRO A 167 -3.43 -12.12 -18.64
CA PRO A 167 -2.00 -11.92 -18.36
C PRO A 167 -1.37 -10.74 -19.14
N ASN A 168 -1.96 -10.35 -20.27
CA ASN A 168 -1.51 -9.17 -21.01
C ASN A 168 -1.82 -7.85 -20.29
N ALA A 169 -2.80 -7.86 -19.38
CA ALA A 169 -3.21 -6.68 -18.63
C ALA A 169 -2.47 -6.63 -17.27
N PRO A 170 -1.77 -5.54 -16.94
CA PRO A 170 -0.94 -5.46 -15.74
C PRO A 170 -1.78 -5.32 -14.48
N THR A 171 -1.28 -5.85 -13.35
CA THR A 171 -1.77 -5.44 -12.03
C THR A 171 -1.37 -4.00 -11.77
N VAL A 172 -2.23 -3.25 -11.08
CA VAL A 172 -1.92 -1.87 -10.66
C VAL A 172 -2.23 -1.70 -9.18
N HIS A 173 -1.46 -0.85 -8.52
CA HIS A 173 -1.70 -0.39 -7.16
C HIS A 173 -1.62 1.14 -7.12
N PHE A 174 -2.46 1.75 -6.29
CA PHE A 174 -2.20 3.09 -5.81
C PHE A 174 -2.70 3.27 -4.37
N ASN A 175 -2.11 4.24 -3.68
CA ASN A 175 -2.55 4.70 -2.39
C ASN A 175 -2.39 6.22 -2.31
N TYR A 176 -3.36 6.91 -1.70
CA TYR A 176 -3.20 8.30 -1.28
C TYR A 176 -3.79 8.46 0.10
N ARG A 177 -3.02 9.04 1.03
CA ARG A 177 -3.38 9.15 2.44
C ARG A 177 -2.93 10.48 3.03
N TYR A 178 -3.61 10.84 4.10
CA TYR A 178 -3.30 11.98 4.95
C TYR A 178 -3.28 11.51 6.40
N PHE A 179 -2.31 11.99 7.14
CA PHE A 179 -2.17 11.75 8.57
C PHE A 179 -2.02 13.08 9.30
N GLU A 180 -2.64 13.20 10.47
CA GLU A 180 -2.41 14.31 11.39
C GLU A 180 -2.34 13.85 12.85
N LEU A 181 -1.52 14.56 13.63
CA LEU A 181 -1.26 14.31 15.04
C LEU A 181 -1.58 15.55 15.86
N GLY A 182 -2.19 15.34 17.03
CA GLY A 182 -2.39 16.40 18.02
C GLY A 182 -3.48 17.40 17.69
N SER A 183 -4.36 17.11 16.72
CA SER A 183 -5.56 17.95 16.47
C SER A 183 -6.60 17.71 17.56
N GLU A 184 -6.51 18.46 18.66
CA GLU A 184 -7.55 18.54 19.70
C GLU A 184 -8.62 19.58 19.34
N ASP A 185 -9.88 19.27 19.61
CA ASP A 185 -11.02 20.21 19.55
C ASP A 185 -11.15 21.01 18.23
N GLY A 186 -10.72 20.40 17.13
CA GLY A 186 -10.75 21.01 15.80
C GLY A 186 -9.79 22.17 15.59
N GLY A 187 -8.77 22.30 16.45
CA GLY A 187 -7.60 23.15 16.23
C GLY A 187 -6.61 22.57 15.20
N GLU A 188 -5.57 23.34 14.91
CA GLU A 188 -4.51 22.93 13.97
C GLU A 188 -3.71 21.73 14.52
N PRO A 189 -3.37 20.76 13.66
CA PRO A 189 -2.54 19.63 14.07
C PRO A 189 -1.11 20.07 14.41
N ILE A 190 -0.49 19.38 15.38
CA ILE A 190 0.93 19.57 15.74
C ILE A 190 1.84 19.15 14.58
N SER A 191 1.47 18.08 13.88
CA SER A 191 2.20 17.55 12.74
C SER A 191 1.21 16.87 11.80
N TRP A 192 1.48 16.95 10.50
CA TRP A 192 0.67 16.32 9.47
C TRP A 192 1.54 16.04 8.25
N TRP A 193 1.15 15.07 7.44
CA TRP A 193 1.81 14.79 6.17
C TRP A 193 0.87 14.05 5.23
N PHE A 194 1.20 14.12 3.94
CA PHE A 194 0.64 13.26 2.91
C PHE A 194 1.58 12.10 2.62
N GLY A 195 1.00 11.00 2.17
CA GLY A 195 1.73 9.88 1.60
C GLY A 195 0.93 9.26 0.47
N GLY A 196 1.61 8.55 -0.42
CA GLY A 196 0.92 7.89 -1.50
C GLY A 196 1.82 7.50 -2.66
N GLY A 197 1.18 7.26 -3.79
CA GLY A 197 1.81 6.88 -5.02
C GLY A 197 0.99 5.87 -5.81
N CYS A 198 1.50 5.52 -6.98
CA CYS A 198 0.94 4.50 -7.85
C CYS A 198 2.06 3.71 -8.51
N ASP A 199 1.82 2.43 -8.76
CA ASP A 199 2.78 1.55 -9.42
C ASP A 199 2.11 0.49 -10.29
N LEU A 200 2.81 0.11 -11.36
CA LEU A 200 2.34 -0.85 -12.35
C LEU A 200 3.14 -2.15 -12.28
N THR A 201 2.44 -3.28 -12.24
CA THR A 201 3.01 -4.63 -12.12
C THR A 201 2.59 -5.51 -13.32
N PRO A 202 3.28 -5.41 -14.46
CA PRO A 202 3.00 -6.25 -15.62
C PRO A 202 3.46 -7.70 -15.43
N THR A 203 2.69 -8.63 -16.01
CA THR A 203 3.12 -10.02 -16.22
C THR A 203 3.92 -10.15 -17.52
N ILE A 204 3.48 -9.43 -18.56
CA ILE A 204 4.14 -9.33 -19.86
C ILE A 204 4.47 -7.85 -20.07
N LEU A 205 5.73 -7.56 -20.43
CA LEU A 205 6.16 -6.18 -20.63
C LEU A 205 5.72 -5.67 -22.01
N TYR A 206 4.85 -4.66 -22.00
CA TYR A 206 4.57 -3.78 -23.12
C TYR A 206 5.19 -2.41 -22.82
N GLU A 207 6.18 -1.99 -23.59
CA GLU A 207 6.93 -0.77 -23.29
C GLU A 207 6.04 0.47 -23.39
N GLU A 208 5.13 0.49 -24.36
CA GLU A 208 4.17 1.57 -24.57
C GLU A 208 3.21 1.74 -23.38
N ASP A 209 2.92 0.68 -22.62
CA ASP A 209 2.07 0.76 -21.44
C ASP A 209 2.81 1.40 -20.27
N ALA A 210 4.05 1.00 -20.05
CA ALA A 210 4.88 1.59 -19.01
C ALA A 210 5.22 3.05 -19.32
N VAL A 211 5.56 3.39 -20.58
CA VAL A 211 5.74 4.79 -21.04
C VAL A 211 4.48 5.60 -20.81
N HIS A 212 3.31 5.09 -21.20
CA HIS A 212 2.04 5.78 -20.98
C HIS A 212 1.75 6.03 -19.50
N PHE A 213 1.88 4.99 -18.67
CA PHE A 213 1.64 5.07 -17.23
C PHE A 213 2.53 6.11 -16.55
N HIS A 214 3.83 6.09 -16.87
CA HIS A 214 4.82 7.03 -16.35
C HIS A 214 4.63 8.45 -16.88
N ARG A 215 4.28 8.62 -18.17
CA ARG A 215 4.03 9.94 -18.76
C ARG A 215 2.88 10.66 -18.09
N VAL A 216 1.75 9.99 -17.90
CA VAL A 216 0.55 10.59 -17.31
C VAL A 216 0.81 11.01 -15.86
N ILE A 217 1.53 10.21 -15.06
CA ILE A 217 1.86 10.62 -13.69
C ILE A 217 2.93 11.71 -13.63
N LYS A 218 3.90 11.73 -14.56
CA LYS A 218 4.84 12.85 -14.67
C LYS A 218 4.12 14.16 -14.99
N GLU A 219 3.19 14.14 -15.95
CA GLU A 219 2.35 15.31 -16.28
C GLU A 219 1.51 15.77 -15.07
N ALA A 220 1.11 14.86 -14.19
CA ALA A 220 0.45 15.20 -12.93
C ALA A 220 1.43 15.84 -11.93
N CYS A 221 2.62 15.27 -11.75
CA CYS A 221 3.67 15.80 -10.88
C CYS A 221 4.17 17.17 -11.33
N ASP A 222 4.45 17.36 -12.62
CA ASP A 222 5.04 18.56 -13.21
C ASP A 222 4.15 19.81 -13.02
N LYS A 223 2.84 19.64 -12.78
CA LYS A 223 1.90 20.73 -12.45
C LYS A 223 2.15 21.33 -11.06
N HIS A 224 2.86 20.63 -10.17
CA HIS A 224 3.03 20.99 -8.77
C HIS A 224 4.50 21.17 -8.38
N ASP A 225 5.39 20.31 -8.90
CA ASP A 225 6.83 20.45 -8.76
C ASP A 225 7.55 19.62 -9.83
N PRO A 226 8.46 20.21 -10.62
CA PRO A 226 9.22 19.47 -11.62
C PRO A 226 10.15 18.39 -11.01
N ARG A 227 10.44 18.45 -9.70
CA ARG A 227 11.28 17.45 -9.02
C ARG A 227 10.49 16.21 -8.61
N TYR A 228 9.18 16.32 -8.39
CA TYR A 228 8.37 15.26 -7.78
C TYR A 228 8.42 13.96 -8.56
N TYR A 229 8.29 13.98 -9.89
CA TYR A 229 8.36 12.73 -10.65
C TYR A 229 9.72 12.04 -10.49
N ARG A 230 10.82 12.77 -10.69
CA ARG A 230 12.18 12.23 -10.57
C ARG A 230 12.42 11.61 -9.19
N ASP A 231 12.08 12.34 -8.13
CA ASP A 231 12.38 11.92 -6.76
C ASP A 231 11.47 10.76 -6.32
N PHE A 232 10.17 10.85 -6.62
CA PHE A 232 9.19 9.84 -6.23
C PHE A 232 9.26 8.58 -7.09
N LYS A 233 9.69 8.67 -8.36
CA LYS A 233 9.96 7.50 -9.21
C LYS A 233 11.13 6.69 -8.66
N LYS A 234 12.23 7.36 -8.34
CA LYS A 234 13.38 6.72 -7.70
C LYS A 234 12.97 6.03 -6.39
N TRP A 235 12.19 6.71 -5.55
CA TRP A 235 11.70 6.13 -4.31
C TRP A 235 10.79 4.92 -4.55
N CYS A 236 9.95 4.94 -5.60
CA CYS A 236 9.13 3.80 -6.00
C CYS A 236 9.99 2.58 -6.38
N ASP A 237 11.06 2.78 -7.15
CA ASP A 237 11.99 1.72 -7.56
C ASP A 237 12.73 1.08 -6.37
N GLU A 238 12.97 1.85 -5.30
CA GLU A 238 13.61 1.40 -4.06
C GLU A 238 12.60 0.72 -3.11
N TYR A 239 11.39 1.27 -2.97
CA TYR A 239 10.38 0.78 -2.04
C TYR A 239 9.82 -0.59 -2.46
N PHE A 240 9.52 -0.78 -3.75
CA PHE A 240 8.91 -2.02 -4.25
C PHE A 240 9.94 -3.10 -4.64
N TYR A 241 11.13 -3.05 -4.05
CA TYR A 241 12.16 -4.08 -4.20
C TYR A 241 11.87 -5.30 -3.33
N ILE A 242 12.16 -6.50 -3.84
CA ILE A 242 12.03 -7.79 -3.15
C ILE A 242 13.45 -8.31 -2.88
N PRO A 243 14.06 -7.99 -1.72
CA PRO A 243 15.46 -8.30 -1.43
C PRO A 243 15.86 -9.76 -1.65
N HIS A 244 15.03 -10.70 -1.21
CA HIS A 244 15.34 -12.13 -1.33
C HIS A 244 15.19 -12.69 -2.76
N ARG A 245 14.68 -11.90 -3.71
CA ARG A 245 14.57 -12.26 -5.14
C ARG A 245 15.50 -11.45 -6.03
N GLY A 246 16.03 -10.33 -5.55
CA GLY A 246 16.88 -9.45 -6.35
C GLY A 246 16.12 -8.70 -7.46
N GLU A 247 14.80 -8.50 -7.30
CA GLU A 247 13.93 -7.92 -8.32
C GLU A 247 12.88 -6.98 -7.71
N ARG A 248 12.31 -6.08 -8.51
CA ARG A 248 11.18 -5.24 -8.12
C ARG A 248 9.88 -5.97 -8.40
N ARG A 249 8.83 -5.57 -7.68
CA ARG A 249 7.46 -6.09 -7.88
C ARG A 249 6.98 -5.86 -9.31
N GLY A 250 7.26 -4.67 -9.87
CA GLY A 250 6.80 -4.23 -11.18
C GLY A 250 7.72 -3.16 -11.80
N VAL A 251 7.17 -2.37 -12.73
CA VAL A 251 7.88 -1.32 -13.48
C VAL A 251 7.82 0.06 -12.82
N GLY A 252 7.43 0.09 -11.55
CA GLY A 252 7.38 1.30 -10.72
C GLY A 252 6.25 2.25 -11.12
N GLY A 253 6.48 3.52 -10.81
CA GLY A 253 5.53 4.62 -10.92
C GLY A 253 6.03 5.76 -10.05
N ILE A 254 5.25 6.21 -9.07
CA ILE A 254 5.72 7.15 -8.04
C ILE A 254 5.42 6.59 -6.64
N PHE A 255 6.25 6.93 -5.66
CA PHE A 255 6.02 6.67 -4.25
C PHE A 255 6.54 7.85 -3.42
N PHE A 256 5.73 8.29 -2.46
CA PHE A 256 6.10 9.32 -1.49
C PHE A 256 5.48 9.03 -0.14
N ASP A 257 6.16 9.45 0.90
CA ASP A 257 5.74 9.36 2.29
C ASP A 257 6.28 10.58 3.04
N ASP A 258 5.72 10.89 4.20
CA ASP A 258 6.16 12.02 5.03
C ASP A 258 6.25 13.35 4.23
N LEU A 259 5.32 13.57 3.27
CA LEU A 259 5.33 14.77 2.42
C LEU A 259 4.59 15.92 3.14
N ASP A 260 5.38 16.88 3.63
CA ASP A 260 4.94 18.07 4.36
C ASP A 260 5.76 19.33 4.00
N ASP A 261 6.42 19.32 2.83
CA ASP A 261 7.41 20.33 2.39
C ASP A 261 6.80 21.65 1.86
N LYS A 262 5.47 21.72 1.75
CA LYS A 262 4.70 22.88 1.28
C LYS A 262 3.45 23.07 2.15
N LYS A 263 2.65 24.09 1.86
CA LYS A 263 1.38 24.30 2.56
C LYS A 263 0.42 23.12 2.35
N PRO A 264 -0.42 22.77 3.35
CA PRO A 264 -1.36 21.65 3.23
C PRO A 264 -2.22 21.70 1.97
N ASP A 265 -2.71 22.89 1.59
CA ASP A 265 -3.56 23.07 0.41
C ASP A 265 -2.83 22.79 -0.91
N GLU A 266 -1.55 23.13 -1.00
CA GLU A 266 -0.74 22.88 -2.19
C GLU A 266 -0.50 21.37 -2.35
N LEU A 267 -0.15 20.69 -1.25
CA LEU A 267 0.06 19.23 -1.25
C LEU A 267 -1.24 18.46 -1.45
N PHE A 268 -2.36 18.96 -0.92
CA PHE A 268 -3.67 18.39 -1.18
C PHE A 268 -4.04 18.52 -2.67
N ALA A 269 -3.79 19.67 -3.31
CA ALA A 269 -4.01 19.83 -4.74
C ALA A 269 -3.14 18.88 -5.58
N PHE A 270 -1.90 18.63 -5.16
CA PHE A 270 -1.03 17.61 -5.75
C PHE A 270 -1.64 16.21 -5.64
N VAL A 271 -2.02 15.79 -4.44
CA VAL A 271 -2.68 14.49 -4.19
C VAL A 271 -3.96 14.35 -5.00
N GLN A 272 -4.78 15.40 -5.10
CA GLN A 272 -5.99 15.39 -5.92
C GLN A 272 -5.67 15.19 -7.42
N THR A 273 -4.62 15.84 -7.90
CA THR A 273 -4.19 15.72 -9.30
C THR A 273 -3.70 14.31 -9.60
N CYS A 274 -2.87 13.73 -8.72
CA CYS A 274 -2.37 12.36 -8.87
C CYS A 274 -3.49 11.32 -8.74
N GLY A 275 -4.43 11.49 -7.80
CA GLY A 275 -5.59 10.61 -7.65
C GLY A 275 -6.49 10.61 -8.89
N LYS A 276 -6.80 11.78 -9.45
CA LYS A 276 -7.63 11.93 -10.65
C LYS A 276 -6.95 11.39 -11.91
N ALA A 277 -5.61 11.44 -11.98
CA ALA A 277 -4.84 10.91 -13.11
C ALA A 277 -4.92 9.37 -13.23
N PHE A 278 -5.29 8.64 -12.16
CA PHE A 278 -5.25 7.18 -12.14
C PHE A 278 -6.04 6.52 -13.28
N LEU A 279 -7.26 6.99 -13.57
CA LEU A 279 -8.08 6.39 -14.63
C LEU A 279 -7.46 6.65 -16.01
N ASP A 280 -6.85 7.81 -16.22
CA ASP A 280 -6.14 8.14 -17.46
C ASP A 280 -4.84 7.35 -17.61
N GLN A 281 -4.19 6.96 -16.50
CA GLN A 281 -3.02 6.07 -16.51
C GLN A 281 -3.38 4.64 -16.89
N TYR A 282 -4.49 4.11 -16.36
CA TYR A 282 -4.74 2.67 -16.34
C TYR A 282 -5.79 2.21 -17.36
N VAL A 283 -6.87 2.96 -17.57
CA VAL A 283 -7.96 2.53 -18.45
C VAL A 283 -7.51 2.35 -19.90
N PRO A 284 -6.70 3.25 -20.50
CA PRO A 284 -6.22 3.04 -21.86
C PRO A 284 -5.36 1.78 -22.01
N ILE A 285 -4.58 1.41 -20.98
CA ILE A 285 -3.83 0.15 -20.96
C ILE A 285 -4.82 -1.02 -20.97
N MET A 286 -5.82 -0.99 -20.09
CA MET A 286 -6.82 -2.05 -20.03
C MET A 286 -7.60 -2.21 -21.34
N GLU A 287 -8.00 -1.12 -21.99
CA GLU A 287 -8.70 -1.14 -23.28
C GLU A 287 -7.86 -1.80 -24.38
N ARG A 288 -6.52 -1.66 -24.35
CA ARG A 288 -5.62 -2.35 -25.28
C ARG A 288 -5.44 -3.83 -24.96
N ARG A 289 -5.36 -4.20 -23.68
CA ARG A 289 -4.86 -5.52 -23.25
C ARG A 289 -5.91 -6.53 -22.87
N LYS A 290 -7.07 -6.10 -22.36
CA LYS A 290 -8.03 -6.99 -21.67
C LYS A 290 -8.59 -8.12 -22.55
N ASP A 291 -8.72 -7.90 -23.86
CA ASP A 291 -9.30 -8.86 -24.81
C ASP A 291 -8.25 -9.59 -25.67
N MET A 292 -6.94 -9.37 -25.42
CA MET A 292 -5.88 -10.04 -26.17
C MET A 292 -5.90 -11.56 -25.91
N PRO A 293 -5.67 -12.40 -26.93
CA PRO A 293 -5.48 -13.84 -26.71
C PRO A 293 -4.23 -14.08 -25.84
N PHE A 294 -4.25 -15.16 -25.08
CA PHE A 294 -3.12 -15.60 -24.25
C PHE A 294 -3.06 -17.13 -24.22
N SER A 295 -1.87 -17.66 -23.99
CA SER A 295 -1.63 -19.10 -23.85
C SER A 295 -1.74 -19.55 -22.38
N ASP A 296 -1.79 -20.87 -22.17
CA ASP A 296 -1.72 -21.43 -20.81
C ASP A 296 -0.39 -21.08 -20.12
N ASP A 297 0.70 -20.94 -20.89
CA ASP A 297 2.01 -20.52 -20.38
C ASP A 297 1.98 -19.06 -19.90
N ASP A 298 1.30 -18.16 -20.62
CA ASP A 298 1.12 -16.77 -20.19
C ASP A 298 0.34 -16.70 -18.86
N LYS A 299 -0.70 -17.53 -18.73
CA LYS A 299 -1.50 -17.61 -17.50
C LYS A 299 -0.71 -18.24 -16.37
N HIS A 300 0.09 -19.27 -16.64
CA HIS A 300 0.99 -19.88 -15.65
C HIS A 300 2.03 -18.87 -15.14
N TRP A 301 2.65 -18.12 -16.06
CA TRP A 301 3.57 -17.06 -15.71
C TRP A 301 2.92 -15.94 -14.87
N GLN A 302 1.69 -15.55 -15.19
CA GLN A 302 0.91 -14.61 -14.35
C GLN A 302 0.81 -15.10 -12.91
N GLN A 303 0.57 -16.40 -12.69
CA GLN A 303 0.45 -16.95 -11.35
C GLN A 303 1.77 -16.91 -10.58
N ILE A 304 2.90 -17.17 -11.24
CA ILE A 304 4.24 -17.03 -10.65
C ILE A 304 4.53 -15.57 -10.29
N ARG A 305 4.23 -14.61 -11.19
CA ARG A 305 4.40 -13.17 -10.93
C ARG A 305 3.49 -12.68 -9.80
N ARG A 306 2.26 -13.18 -9.71
CA ARG A 306 1.36 -12.90 -8.58
C ARG A 306 1.88 -13.47 -7.26
N GLY A 307 2.59 -14.61 -7.29
CA GLY A 307 3.33 -15.11 -6.13
C GLY A 307 4.34 -14.08 -5.60
N ARG A 308 5.07 -13.41 -6.50
CA ARG A 308 5.99 -12.30 -6.12
C ARG A 308 5.25 -11.10 -5.54
N TYR A 309 4.07 -10.79 -6.06
CA TYR A 309 3.21 -9.75 -5.51
C TYR A 309 2.82 -10.06 -4.06
N VAL A 310 2.42 -11.31 -3.77
CA VAL A 310 2.09 -11.76 -2.42
C VAL A 310 3.31 -11.75 -1.51
N GLU A 311 4.48 -12.23 -1.97
CA GLU A 311 5.74 -12.19 -1.22
C GLU A 311 6.07 -10.77 -0.76
N PHE A 312 5.94 -9.77 -1.66
CA PHE A 312 6.18 -8.38 -1.29
C PHE A 312 5.22 -7.90 -0.20
N ASN A 313 3.90 -8.08 -0.41
CA ASN A 313 2.90 -7.52 0.49
C ASN A 313 2.94 -8.16 1.88
N LEU A 314 3.23 -9.45 2.00
CA LEU A 314 3.28 -10.12 3.30
C LEU A 314 4.59 -9.89 4.07
N VAL A 315 5.71 -9.70 3.36
CA VAL A 315 7.04 -9.63 3.99
C VAL A 315 7.55 -8.19 4.17
N TYR A 316 7.35 -7.33 3.17
CA TYR A 316 8.03 -6.04 3.07
C TYR A 316 7.10 -4.83 3.11
N ASP A 317 5.84 -4.97 2.67
CA ASP A 317 4.92 -3.85 2.66
C ASP A 317 4.60 -3.35 4.08
N ARG A 318 4.99 -2.09 4.35
CA ARG A 318 4.79 -1.46 5.66
C ARG A 318 3.31 -1.32 5.98
N GLY A 319 2.47 -1.00 4.99
CA GLY A 319 1.04 -0.81 5.16
C GLY A 319 0.33 -2.10 5.60
N THR A 320 0.56 -3.19 4.87
CA THR A 320 0.01 -4.52 5.17
C THR A 320 0.47 -5.01 6.55
N LYS A 321 1.78 -4.95 6.84
CA LYS A 321 2.33 -5.39 8.12
C LYS A 321 1.75 -4.58 9.29
N PHE A 322 1.69 -3.26 9.17
CA PHE A 322 1.09 -2.40 10.19
C PHE A 322 -0.39 -2.72 10.40
N GLY A 323 -1.16 -2.89 9.32
CA GLY A 323 -2.57 -3.24 9.38
C GLY A 323 -2.82 -4.57 10.10
N LEU A 324 -2.07 -5.62 9.77
CA LEU A 324 -2.22 -6.95 10.39
C LEU A 324 -1.83 -6.97 11.88
N LEU A 325 -0.89 -6.11 12.28
CA LEU A 325 -0.46 -5.98 13.68
C LEU A 325 -1.33 -5.03 14.50
N THR A 326 -2.22 -4.25 13.86
CA THR A 326 -3.10 -3.30 14.54
C THR A 326 -4.32 -4.03 15.11
N PRO A 327 -4.53 -4.02 16.45
CA PRO A 327 -5.74 -4.58 17.04
C PRO A 327 -7.00 -3.96 16.44
N GLY A 328 -8.06 -4.77 16.27
CA GLY A 328 -9.34 -4.30 15.74
C GLY A 328 -9.32 -3.85 14.26
N ALA A 329 -8.18 -4.01 13.55
CA ALA A 329 -8.12 -3.75 12.12
C ALA A 329 -8.94 -4.78 11.34
N ARG A 330 -9.54 -4.31 10.22
CA ARG A 330 -10.33 -5.18 9.36
C ARG A 330 -9.43 -5.98 8.43
N ILE A 331 -9.10 -7.20 8.83
CA ILE A 331 -8.18 -8.09 8.11
C ILE A 331 -8.60 -8.29 6.65
N GLU A 332 -9.89 -8.50 6.38
CA GLU A 332 -10.42 -8.67 5.02
C GLU A 332 -10.19 -7.45 4.12
N SER A 333 -10.19 -6.23 4.68
CA SER A 333 -9.88 -5.01 3.93
C SER A 333 -8.40 -4.89 3.60
N ILE A 334 -7.52 -5.41 4.46
CA ILE A 334 -6.07 -5.42 4.25
C ILE A 334 -5.71 -6.45 3.18
N LEU A 335 -6.24 -7.67 3.30
CA LEU A 335 -5.97 -8.78 2.39
C LEU A 335 -6.76 -8.70 1.06
N MET A 336 -7.62 -7.71 0.91
CA MET A 336 -8.21 -7.33 -0.37
C MET A 336 -7.14 -7.11 -1.46
N THR A 337 -5.95 -6.65 -1.07
CA THR A 337 -4.78 -6.44 -1.93
C THR A 337 -4.19 -7.71 -2.53
N MET A 338 -4.55 -8.89 -2.01
CA MET A 338 -4.04 -10.16 -2.51
C MET A 338 -4.80 -10.59 -3.77
N PRO A 339 -4.13 -11.16 -4.78
CA PRO A 339 -4.81 -11.75 -5.93
C PRO A 339 -5.69 -12.92 -5.51
N LEU A 340 -6.66 -13.29 -6.35
CA LEU A 340 -7.51 -14.46 -6.09
C LEU A 340 -6.71 -15.76 -6.15
N THR A 341 -5.74 -15.83 -7.07
CA THR A 341 -4.84 -16.96 -7.25
C THR A 341 -3.39 -16.51 -7.40
N ALA A 342 -2.46 -17.32 -6.90
CA ALA A 342 -1.03 -17.17 -7.05
C ALA A 342 -0.35 -18.54 -7.00
N ARG A 343 0.89 -18.65 -7.51
CA ARG A 343 1.62 -19.92 -7.58
C ARG A 343 3.07 -19.77 -7.16
N TRP A 344 3.57 -20.81 -6.48
CA TRP A 344 4.98 -20.99 -6.14
C TRP A 344 5.43 -22.36 -6.61
N GLU A 345 6.59 -22.40 -7.25
CA GLU A 345 7.20 -23.62 -7.74
C GLU A 345 8.65 -23.69 -7.27
N TYR A 346 9.04 -24.86 -6.81
CA TYR A 346 10.39 -25.11 -6.36
C TYR A 346 11.36 -25.06 -7.53
N MET A 347 12.38 -24.19 -7.45
CA MET A 347 13.41 -23.99 -8.49
C MET A 347 12.86 -23.70 -9.90
N HIS A 348 11.70 -23.03 -10.00
CA HIS A 348 11.19 -22.59 -11.30
C HIS A 348 12.13 -21.56 -11.93
N GLU A 349 12.66 -21.90 -13.10
CA GLU A 349 13.40 -20.97 -13.96
C GLU A 349 12.45 -20.44 -15.02
N PRO A 350 12.18 -19.12 -15.06
CA PRO A 350 11.32 -18.56 -16.08
C PRO A 350 11.90 -18.80 -17.48
N ASP A 351 11.06 -19.02 -18.48
CA ASP A 351 11.52 -19.02 -19.86
C ASP A 351 12.08 -17.63 -20.20
N LEU A 352 13.41 -17.55 -20.19
CA LEU A 352 14.14 -16.33 -20.45
C LEU A 352 13.94 -15.85 -21.88
N LYS A 353 13.47 -16.66 -22.83
CA LYS A 353 13.17 -16.14 -24.17
C LYS A 353 11.89 -15.31 -24.18
N ALA A 354 10.83 -15.78 -23.52
CA ALA A 354 9.54 -15.09 -23.49
C ALA A 354 9.50 -13.91 -22.51
N HIS A 355 10.22 -14.01 -21.39
CA HIS A 355 10.09 -13.04 -20.28
C HIS A 355 11.39 -12.35 -19.85
N ALA A 356 12.54 -12.57 -20.53
CA ALA A 356 13.82 -11.93 -20.13
C ALA A 356 13.72 -10.42 -20.03
N ARG A 357 13.07 -9.75 -20.98
CA ARG A 357 13.00 -8.28 -20.98
C ARG A 357 12.31 -7.73 -19.74
N LEU A 358 11.22 -8.39 -19.31
CA LEU A 358 10.59 -8.04 -18.04
C LEU A 358 11.56 -8.29 -16.89
N MET A 359 12.14 -9.49 -16.80
CA MET A 359 13.01 -9.86 -15.67
C MET A 359 14.25 -8.97 -15.56
N GLU A 360 14.87 -8.58 -16.67
CA GLU A 360 15.97 -7.61 -16.71
C GLU A 360 15.51 -6.27 -16.14
N THR A 361 14.37 -5.76 -16.61
CA THR A 361 13.77 -4.50 -16.13
C THR A 361 13.44 -4.54 -14.63
N LEU A 362 13.00 -5.68 -14.11
CA LEU A 362 12.72 -5.84 -12.67
C LEU A 362 14.02 -5.91 -11.84
N ARG A 363 15.12 -6.41 -12.40
CA ARG A 363 16.43 -6.45 -11.74
C ARG A 363 17.21 -5.15 -11.83
N VAL A 364 16.97 -4.36 -12.89
CA VAL A 364 17.61 -3.07 -13.12
C VAL A 364 16.53 -2.08 -13.58
N PRO A 365 16.05 -1.19 -12.70
CA PRO A 365 15.04 -0.20 -13.06
C PRO A 365 15.56 0.67 -14.19
N ARG A 366 14.65 1.03 -15.09
CA ARG A 366 14.95 1.88 -16.24
C ARG A 366 14.18 3.18 -16.17
N GLU A 367 14.64 4.18 -16.91
CA GLU A 367 13.85 5.37 -17.17
C GLU A 367 12.88 5.07 -18.33
N TRP A 368 11.59 5.29 -18.10
CA TRP A 368 10.55 5.06 -19.11
C TRP A 368 10.30 6.29 -19.97
N ILE A 369 10.60 7.47 -19.45
CA ILE A 369 10.44 8.77 -20.09
C ILE A 369 11.62 9.66 -19.68
N PRO A 370 11.91 10.73 -20.44
CA PRO A 370 12.89 11.72 -20.03
C PRO A 370 12.53 12.32 -18.66
N LEU A 371 13.53 12.42 -17.78
CA LEU A 371 13.40 13.01 -16.44
C LEU A 371 13.28 14.53 -16.47
#